data_AF-A0A847X4Q3-F1
#
_entry.id   AF-A0A847X4Q3-F1
#
_cell.length_a   1.000
_cell.length_b   1.000
_cell.length_c   1.000
_cell.angle_alpha   90.00
_cell.angle_beta   90.00
_cell.angle_gamma   90.00
#
_symmetry.space_group_name_H-M   'P 1'
#
loop_
_entity.id
_entity.type
_entity.pdbx_description
1 polymer ?
#
loop_
_entity_poly.entity_id
_entity_poly.type
_entity_poly.pdbx_seq_one_letter_code
_entity_poly.pdbx_strand_id
1 'polypeptide(L)'
;MGDKSQLLAMTFATKYKLKIVIPGVFLGILLNHGIAVLVGNYISRFIPINYLSFLAAFVFILFGWMSLRIEEEESGEDQSLKNRGPILTIAITFFLGEFGDKTQITAMTLASEAANPFIILFGTVSAMMMTSILGIFVGMKIGKKVPEKMIKMVSSFIFVFFGLTKLYSLTGMSTVFVIALLTALAVEILLLIRFQKMQKDNEAIQNTAELLYQQNKLLSNMTETMCKGKASCGVCQGEACMIGYIKVLLKEQEKMNFENFNQRDFATLINKGYGEDMVLDALSLIIYNYVRYDFWKNENSLNKEVRRVFERILFDKSFDYDGDYKIYPKTSRFQ
;
A
#
# COMPACT_ATOMS: atom_id res chain seq x y z
N MET A 1 -1.88 -9.84 -4.62
CA MET A 1 -0.77 -10.49 -5.37
C MET A 1 -0.76 -11.96 -4.99
N GLY A 2 -0.20 -12.83 -5.83
CA GLY A 2 -0.16 -14.28 -5.55
C GLY A 2 0.64 -14.60 -4.29
N ASP A 3 0.52 -15.83 -3.81
CA ASP A 3 1.43 -16.37 -2.80
C ASP A 3 2.90 -16.19 -3.23
N LYS A 4 3.85 -16.08 -2.29
CA LYS A 4 5.27 -15.77 -2.57
C LYS A 4 5.85 -16.67 -3.67
N SER A 5 5.53 -17.96 -3.58
CA SER A 5 5.78 -19.00 -4.59
C SER A 5 5.33 -18.62 -6.00
N GLN A 6 4.13 -18.05 -6.14
CA GLN A 6 3.51 -17.70 -7.42
C GLN A 6 4.15 -16.44 -8.02
N LEU A 7 4.53 -15.46 -7.21
CA LEU A 7 5.27 -14.28 -7.68
C LEU A 7 6.68 -14.65 -8.15
N LEU A 8 7.34 -15.55 -7.44
CA LEU A 8 8.65 -16.09 -7.82
C LEU A 8 8.55 -16.84 -9.17
N ALA A 9 7.57 -17.72 -9.30
CA ALA A 9 7.30 -18.47 -10.52
C ALA A 9 6.97 -17.55 -11.71
N MET A 10 6.16 -16.51 -11.49
CA MET A 10 5.83 -15.51 -12.50
C MET A 10 7.08 -14.73 -12.95
N THR A 11 7.93 -14.31 -12.00
CA THR A 11 9.17 -13.57 -12.30
C THR A 11 10.14 -14.40 -13.14
N PHE A 12 10.23 -15.71 -12.89
CA PHE A 12 11.00 -16.59 -13.76
C PHE A 12 10.33 -16.82 -15.12
N ALA A 13 9.00 -16.85 -15.18
CA ALA A 13 8.24 -16.96 -16.43
C ALA A 13 8.35 -15.71 -17.33
N THR A 14 8.70 -14.55 -16.79
CA THR A 14 9.02 -13.35 -17.60
C THR A 14 10.45 -13.39 -18.15
N LYS A 15 11.36 -14.13 -17.51
CA LYS A 15 12.79 -14.23 -17.89
C LYS A 15 13.11 -15.47 -18.74
N TYR A 16 12.38 -16.57 -18.57
CA TYR A 16 12.63 -17.86 -19.22
C TYR A 16 11.36 -18.50 -19.80
N LYS A 17 11.53 -19.39 -20.79
CA LYS A 17 10.40 -20.12 -21.41
C LYS A 17 9.77 -21.09 -20.39
N LEU A 18 8.44 -21.27 -20.45
CA LEU A 18 7.70 -22.18 -19.54
C LEU A 18 8.26 -23.60 -19.49
N LYS A 19 8.77 -24.13 -20.62
CA LYS A 19 9.41 -25.46 -20.68
C LYS A 19 10.65 -25.60 -19.79
N ILE A 20 11.27 -24.48 -19.39
CA ILE A 20 12.43 -24.40 -18.49
C ILE A 20 11.94 -24.11 -17.06
N VAL A 21 10.95 -23.22 -16.92
CA VAL A 21 10.44 -22.76 -15.62
C VAL A 21 9.72 -23.87 -14.87
N ILE A 22 8.80 -24.57 -15.52
CA ILE A 22 8.00 -25.65 -14.95
C ILE A 22 8.88 -26.73 -14.29
N PRO A 23 9.87 -27.35 -14.96
CA PRO A 23 10.70 -28.35 -14.31
C PRO A 23 11.57 -27.79 -13.17
N GLY A 24 12.01 -26.53 -13.26
CA GLY A 24 12.75 -25.86 -12.17
C GLY A 24 11.88 -25.68 -10.92
N VAL A 25 10.67 -25.14 -11.09
CA VAL A 25 9.68 -24.98 -10.01
C VAL A 25 9.33 -26.34 -9.41
N PHE A 26 9.05 -27.34 -10.25
CA PHE A 26 8.74 -28.70 -9.79
C PHE A 26 9.86 -29.28 -8.92
N LEU A 27 11.13 -29.15 -9.34
CA LEU A 27 12.27 -29.63 -8.56
C LEU A 27 12.39 -28.90 -7.21
N GLY A 28 12.19 -27.58 -7.18
CA GLY A 28 12.18 -26.80 -5.94
C GLY A 28 11.09 -27.25 -4.97
N ILE A 29 9.85 -27.38 -5.46
CA ILE A 29 8.69 -27.87 -4.69
C ILE A 29 8.96 -29.29 -4.17
N LEU A 30 9.42 -30.19 -5.03
CA LEU A 30 9.69 -31.58 -4.67
C LEU A 30 10.74 -31.69 -3.58
N LEU A 31 11.82 -30.90 -3.65
CA LEU A 31 12.83 -30.86 -2.60
C LEU A 31 12.25 -30.30 -1.29
N ASN A 32 11.52 -29.19 -1.36
CA ASN A 32 10.99 -28.53 -0.16
C ASN A 32 9.98 -29.42 0.59
N HIS A 33 8.99 -29.94 -0.14
CA HIS A 33 7.98 -30.84 0.41
C HIS A 33 8.54 -32.23 0.70
N GLY A 34 9.51 -32.70 -0.07
CA GLY A 34 10.21 -33.96 0.17
C GLY A 34 10.87 -33.97 1.54
N ILE A 35 11.64 -32.92 1.86
CA ILE A 35 12.26 -32.76 3.19
C ILE A 35 11.19 -32.70 4.27
N ALA A 36 10.14 -31.90 4.08
CA ALA A 36 9.05 -31.76 5.04
C ALA A 36 8.39 -33.09 5.38
N VAL A 37 8.04 -33.88 4.35
CA VAL A 37 7.39 -35.18 4.49
C VAL A 37 8.33 -36.20 5.14
N LEU A 38 9.62 -36.21 4.74
CA LEU A 38 10.61 -37.10 5.34
C LEU A 38 10.79 -36.82 6.83
N VAL A 39 10.93 -35.54 7.20
CA VAL A 39 11.05 -35.11 8.59
C VAL A 39 9.77 -35.44 9.36
N GLY A 40 8.59 -35.12 8.82
CA GLY A 40 7.30 -35.43 9.43
C GLY A 40 7.11 -36.92 9.72
N ASN A 41 7.41 -37.77 8.74
CA ASN A 41 7.38 -39.23 8.88
C ASN A 41 8.38 -39.72 9.94
N TYR A 42 9.59 -39.16 9.99
CA TYR A 42 10.60 -39.56 10.97
C TYR A 42 10.19 -39.17 12.40
N ILE A 43 9.68 -37.96 12.59
CA ILE A 43 9.24 -37.46 13.89
C ILE A 43 8.07 -38.27 14.45
N SER A 44 7.17 -38.78 13.59
CA SER A 44 6.04 -39.63 13.99
C SER A 44 6.42 -40.91 14.75
N ARG A 45 7.67 -41.37 14.61
CA ARG A 45 8.17 -42.58 15.28
C ARG A 45 8.57 -42.34 16.74
N PHE A 46 8.91 -41.10 17.09
CA PHE A 46 9.42 -40.74 18.42
C PHE A 46 8.41 -39.90 19.21
N ILE A 47 7.48 -39.24 18.53
CA ILE A 47 6.47 -38.39 19.15
C ILE A 47 5.10 -39.05 19.00
N PRO A 48 4.37 -39.32 20.10
CA PRO A 48 3.04 -39.91 20.02
C PRO A 48 2.07 -39.06 19.17
N ILE A 49 1.21 -39.73 18.39
CA ILE A 49 0.30 -39.13 17.41
C ILE A 49 -0.56 -37.99 17.98
N ASN A 50 -0.93 -38.08 19.26
CA ASN A 50 -1.72 -37.06 19.94
C ASN A 50 -0.97 -35.72 20.03
N TYR A 51 0.32 -35.74 20.39
CA TYR A 51 1.13 -34.52 20.50
C TYR A 51 1.37 -33.88 19.13
N LEU A 52 1.57 -34.70 18.10
CA LEU A 52 1.69 -34.21 16.71
C LEU A 52 0.39 -33.56 16.24
N SER A 53 -0.74 -34.15 16.58
CA SER A 53 -2.06 -33.61 16.24
C SER A 53 -2.38 -32.30 16.98
N PHE A 54 -1.93 -32.17 18.24
CA PHE A 54 -2.03 -30.90 18.98
C PHE A 54 -1.11 -29.82 18.38
N LEU A 55 0.13 -30.18 18.05
CA LEU A 55 1.08 -29.28 17.38
C LEU A 55 0.52 -28.81 16.03
N ALA A 56 -0.05 -29.73 15.26
CA ALA A 56 -0.74 -29.46 14.01
C ALA A 56 -1.81 -28.38 14.16
N ALA A 57 -2.74 -28.58 15.10
CA ALA A 57 -3.86 -27.69 15.33
C ALA A 57 -3.37 -26.27 15.70
N PHE A 58 -2.36 -26.18 16.58
CA PHE A 58 -1.79 -24.90 16.99
C PHE A 58 -1.10 -24.17 15.83
N VAL A 59 -0.31 -24.90 15.04
CA VAL A 59 0.37 -24.37 13.85
C VAL A 59 -0.62 -23.84 12.82
N PHE A 60 -1.72 -24.56 12.57
CA PHE A 60 -2.79 -24.12 11.66
C PHE A 60 -3.45 -22.83 12.14
N ILE A 61 -3.78 -22.72 13.43
CA ILE A 61 -4.35 -21.49 14.02
C ILE A 61 -3.34 -20.34 13.93
N LEU A 62 -2.08 -20.59 14.27
CA LEU A 62 -1.00 -19.62 14.21
C LEU A 62 -0.80 -19.08 12.79
N PHE A 63 -0.84 -19.94 11.77
CA PHE A 63 -0.73 -19.50 10.38
C PHE A 63 -1.95 -18.74 9.89
N GLY A 64 -3.14 -19.16 10.30
CA GLY A 64 -4.37 -18.43 10.03
C GLY A 64 -4.32 -17.01 10.60
N TRP A 65 -3.82 -16.86 11.82
CA TRP A 65 -3.55 -15.57 12.45
C TRP A 65 -2.48 -14.76 11.70
N MET A 66 -1.32 -15.37 11.42
CA MET A 66 -0.21 -14.69 10.76
C MET A 66 -0.57 -14.24 9.35
N SER A 67 -1.43 -14.97 8.64
CA SER A 67 -1.92 -14.60 7.30
C SER A 67 -2.70 -13.28 7.27
N LEU A 68 -3.26 -12.83 8.41
CA LEU A 68 -3.95 -11.54 8.51
C LEU A 68 -3.00 -10.36 8.65
N ARG A 69 -1.74 -10.59 9.03
CA ARG A 69 -0.74 -9.53 9.14
C ARG A 69 -0.26 -9.15 7.74
N ILE A 70 -0.23 -7.84 7.49
CA ILE A 70 0.40 -7.28 6.30
C ILE A 70 1.88 -7.15 6.63
N GLU A 71 2.69 -8.09 6.17
CA GLU A 71 4.13 -7.92 6.10
C GLU A 71 4.47 -7.41 4.69
N GLU A 72 5.28 -6.36 4.63
CA GLU A 72 5.96 -5.95 3.40
C GLU A 72 7.07 -6.96 3.16
N GLU A 73 6.91 -7.79 2.13
CA GLU A 73 7.92 -8.77 1.78
C GLU A 73 9.07 -8.08 1.03
N GLU A 74 10.25 -8.00 1.68
CA GLU A 74 11.49 -7.62 1.01
C GLU A 74 11.90 -8.72 0.01
N SER A 75 11.75 -8.43 -1.27
CA SER A 75 12.32 -9.25 -2.35
C SER A 75 13.80 -8.90 -2.53
N GLY A 76 14.68 -9.50 -1.72
CA GLY A 76 16.12 -9.44 -1.93
C GLY A 76 16.54 -10.27 -3.15
N GLU A 77 16.97 -9.61 -4.23
CA GLU A 77 17.60 -10.28 -5.37
C GLU A 77 18.99 -10.79 -4.98
N ASP A 78 19.15 -12.11 -4.83
CA ASP A 78 20.46 -12.72 -4.61
C ASP A 78 21.19 -12.90 -5.96
N GLN A 79 22.13 -12.00 -6.27
CA GLN A 79 22.88 -11.95 -7.53
C GLN A 79 23.94 -13.07 -7.70
N SER A 80 24.03 -14.04 -6.77
CA SER A 80 25.13 -15.00 -6.68
C SER A 80 25.04 -16.23 -7.62
N LEU A 81 23.95 -16.41 -8.38
CA LEU A 81 23.70 -17.66 -9.14
C LEU A 81 24.06 -17.62 -10.65
N LYS A 82 24.95 -16.72 -11.10
CA LYS A 82 25.27 -16.50 -12.53
C LYS A 82 25.91 -17.69 -13.29
N ASN A 83 26.38 -18.75 -12.62
CA ASN A 83 27.07 -19.89 -13.25
C ASN A 83 26.29 -21.22 -13.27
N ARG A 84 25.01 -21.24 -12.89
CA ARG A 84 24.17 -22.46 -12.91
C ARG A 84 23.13 -22.39 -14.04
N GLY A 85 22.82 -23.54 -14.65
CA GLY A 85 21.81 -23.61 -15.71
C GLY A 85 20.43 -23.15 -15.23
N PRO A 86 19.59 -22.54 -16.09
CA PRO A 86 18.34 -21.87 -15.68
C PRO A 86 17.41 -22.72 -14.81
N ILE A 87 17.28 -24.01 -15.08
CA ILE A 87 16.43 -24.94 -14.31
C ILE A 87 16.91 -25.04 -12.85
N LEU A 88 18.22 -25.18 -12.66
CA LEU A 88 18.83 -25.35 -11.34
C LEU A 88 18.74 -24.05 -10.53
N THR A 89 18.93 -22.90 -11.18
CA THR A 89 18.74 -21.60 -10.55
C THR A 89 17.31 -21.45 -10.04
N ILE A 90 16.31 -21.74 -10.88
CA ILE A 90 14.90 -21.68 -10.50
C ILE A 90 14.60 -22.64 -9.34
N ALA A 91 15.08 -23.88 -9.41
CA ALA A 91 14.86 -24.88 -8.36
C ALA A 91 15.44 -24.45 -7.01
N ILE A 92 16.67 -23.94 -7.00
CA ILE A 92 17.32 -23.47 -5.76
C ILE A 92 16.63 -22.24 -5.21
N THR A 93 16.31 -21.26 -6.05
CA THR A 93 15.62 -20.05 -5.61
C THR A 93 14.23 -20.39 -5.06
N PHE A 94 13.49 -21.30 -5.69
CA PHE A 94 12.19 -21.73 -5.20
C PHE A 94 12.31 -22.52 -3.89
N PHE A 95 13.27 -23.44 -3.81
CA PHE A 95 13.55 -24.18 -2.58
C PHE A 95 13.88 -23.25 -1.40
N LEU A 96 14.82 -22.32 -1.59
CA LEU A 96 15.22 -21.38 -0.54
C LEU A 96 14.11 -20.38 -0.20
N GLY A 97 13.38 -19.92 -1.22
CA GLY A 97 12.29 -18.96 -1.05
C GLY A 97 11.11 -19.52 -0.24
N GLU A 98 10.87 -20.83 -0.36
CA GLU A 98 9.79 -21.57 0.31
C GLU A 98 10.28 -22.35 1.55
N PHE A 99 11.55 -22.22 1.92
CA PHE A 99 12.10 -22.93 3.06
C PHE A 99 11.56 -22.32 4.36
N GLY A 100 10.98 -23.16 5.22
CA GLY A 100 10.32 -22.74 6.46
C GLY A 100 8.94 -22.14 6.26
N ASP A 101 8.38 -22.17 5.04
CA ASP A 101 7.06 -21.60 4.78
C ASP A 101 5.92 -22.42 5.43
N LYS A 102 4.77 -21.75 5.59
CA LYS A 102 3.52 -22.31 6.13
C LYS A 102 3.11 -23.59 5.42
N THR A 103 3.29 -23.63 4.10
CA THR A 103 2.98 -24.79 3.27
C THR A 103 3.89 -25.99 3.60
N GLN A 104 5.17 -25.75 3.86
CA GLN A 104 6.15 -26.77 4.24
C GLN A 104 5.80 -27.37 5.61
N ILE A 105 5.53 -26.51 6.60
CA ILE A 105 5.20 -26.96 7.97
C ILE A 105 3.87 -27.73 7.97
N THR A 106 2.90 -27.30 7.14
CA THR A 106 1.64 -28.02 6.93
C THR A 106 1.87 -29.42 6.33
N ALA A 107 2.71 -29.53 5.30
CA ALA A 107 3.03 -30.81 4.67
C ALA A 107 3.74 -31.78 5.64
N MET A 108 4.68 -31.26 6.43
CA MET A 108 5.36 -32.01 7.48
C MET A 108 4.38 -32.55 8.52
N THR A 109 3.46 -31.70 8.95
CA THR A 109 2.41 -32.05 9.92
C THR A 109 1.50 -33.15 9.38
N LEU A 110 0.98 -32.99 8.16
CA LEU A 110 0.15 -34.01 7.50
C LEU A 110 0.89 -35.34 7.32
N ALA A 111 2.17 -35.30 6.95
CA ALA A 111 2.99 -36.49 6.80
C ALA A 111 3.25 -37.22 8.13
N SER A 112 3.28 -36.48 9.25
CA SER A 112 3.50 -37.08 10.57
C SER A 112 2.30 -37.89 11.09
N GLU A 113 1.11 -37.66 10.52
CA GLU A 113 -0.11 -38.38 10.89
C GLU A 113 -0.59 -39.37 9.83
N ALA A 114 -0.04 -39.29 8.62
CA ALA A 114 -0.47 -40.13 7.52
C ALA A 114 0.09 -41.55 7.62
N ALA A 115 -0.79 -42.54 7.39
CA ALA A 115 -0.36 -43.94 7.26
C ALA A 115 0.58 -44.16 6.07
N ASN A 116 0.45 -43.36 5.01
CA ASN A 116 1.33 -43.39 3.84
C ASN A 116 1.84 -41.98 3.47
N PRO A 117 3.03 -41.59 3.95
CA PRO A 117 3.62 -40.27 3.69
C PRO A 117 3.86 -39.96 2.21
N PHE A 118 4.04 -40.98 1.35
CA PHE A 118 4.23 -40.77 -0.09
C PHE A 118 2.98 -40.21 -0.78
N ILE A 119 1.79 -40.56 -0.28
CA ILE A 119 0.52 -40.00 -0.80
C ILE A 119 0.44 -38.50 -0.45
N ILE A 120 0.87 -38.12 0.76
CA ILE A 120 0.92 -36.72 1.17
C ILE A 120 1.89 -35.94 0.28
N LEU A 121 3.10 -36.48 0.04
CA LEU A 121 4.07 -35.85 -0.85
C LEU A 121 3.50 -35.61 -2.24
N PHE A 122 2.88 -36.64 -2.84
CA PHE A 122 2.31 -36.53 -4.18
C PHE A 122 1.17 -35.50 -4.22
N GLY A 123 0.30 -35.49 -3.20
CA GLY A 123 -0.79 -34.53 -3.07
C GLY A 123 -0.29 -33.09 -2.94
N THR A 124 0.66 -32.84 -2.05
CA THR A 124 1.17 -31.47 -1.81
C THR A 124 1.97 -30.95 -3.00
N VAL A 125 2.82 -31.79 -3.61
CA VAL A 125 3.59 -31.39 -4.81
C VAL A 125 2.65 -31.10 -5.97
N SER A 126 1.65 -31.96 -6.21
CA SER A 126 0.68 -31.76 -7.31
C SER A 126 -0.16 -30.50 -7.09
N ALA A 127 -0.64 -30.27 -5.87
CA ALA A 127 -1.41 -29.09 -5.53
C ALA A 127 -0.60 -27.80 -5.75
N MET A 128 0.62 -27.74 -5.22
CA MET A 128 1.48 -26.56 -5.34
C MET A 128 1.94 -26.32 -6.78
N MET A 129 2.16 -27.40 -7.54
CA MET A 129 2.48 -27.29 -8.96
C MET A 129 1.31 -26.71 -9.75
N MET A 130 0.10 -27.19 -9.49
CA MET A 130 -1.11 -26.73 -10.15
C MET A 130 -1.41 -25.26 -9.83
N THR A 131 -1.31 -24.85 -8.56
CA THR A 131 -1.49 -23.44 -8.16
C THR A 131 -0.39 -22.54 -8.74
N SER A 132 0.86 -23.00 -8.82
CA SER A 132 1.96 -22.24 -9.43
C SER A 132 1.74 -22.02 -10.92
N ILE A 133 1.32 -23.07 -11.64
CA ILE A 133 0.99 -22.96 -13.07
C ILE A 133 -0.17 -21.99 -13.28
N LEU A 134 -1.26 -22.14 -12.50
CA LEU A 134 -2.39 -21.22 -12.55
C LEU A 134 -1.95 -19.79 -12.24
N GLY A 135 -1.10 -19.59 -11.23
CA GLY A 135 -0.53 -18.31 -10.86
C GLY A 135 0.27 -17.67 -12.00
N ILE A 136 1.07 -18.45 -12.74
CA ILE A 136 1.79 -17.97 -13.92
C ILE A 136 0.80 -17.53 -15.02
N PHE A 137 -0.19 -18.36 -15.37
CA PHE A 137 -1.17 -18.03 -16.42
C PHE A 137 -2.05 -16.83 -16.05
N VAL A 138 -2.53 -16.78 -14.81
CA VAL A 138 -3.28 -15.65 -14.27
C VAL A 138 -2.42 -14.40 -14.21
N GLY A 139 -1.18 -14.51 -13.73
CA GLY A 139 -0.23 -13.40 -13.65
C GLY A 139 0.12 -12.79 -15.00
N MET A 140 0.27 -13.62 -16.04
CA MET A 140 0.49 -13.16 -17.41
C MET A 140 -0.75 -12.49 -18.03
N LYS A 141 -1.98 -12.84 -17.59
CA LYS A 141 -3.23 -12.44 -18.26
C LYS A 141 -4.07 -11.41 -17.50
N ILE A 142 -3.96 -11.34 -16.18
CA ILE A 142 -4.88 -10.63 -15.26
C ILE A 142 -4.16 -9.50 -14.53
N GLY A 143 -3.41 -8.65 -15.23
CA GLY A 143 -2.72 -7.49 -14.64
C GLY A 143 -3.50 -6.85 -13.46
N LYS A 144 -2.92 -6.96 -12.25
CA LYS A 144 -3.32 -6.33 -10.96
C LYS A 144 -4.82 -6.32 -10.56
N LYS A 145 -5.66 -7.28 -10.97
CA LYS A 145 -7.11 -7.23 -10.66
C LYS A 145 -7.60 -7.97 -9.41
N VAL A 146 -6.77 -8.74 -8.70
CA VAL A 146 -7.21 -9.47 -7.49
C VAL A 146 -6.73 -8.76 -6.21
N PRO A 147 -7.65 -8.25 -5.36
CA PRO A 147 -7.28 -7.57 -4.13
C PRO A 147 -6.61 -8.55 -3.17
N GLU A 148 -5.36 -8.27 -2.82
CA GLU A 148 -4.52 -9.11 -1.94
C GLU A 148 -5.17 -9.41 -0.60
N LYS A 149 -5.91 -8.42 -0.07
CA LYS A 149 -6.69 -8.53 1.15
C LYS A 149 -7.71 -9.68 1.11
N MET A 150 -8.32 -9.94 -0.06
CA MET A 150 -9.30 -11.02 -0.21
C MET A 150 -8.62 -12.39 -0.14
N ILE A 151 -7.46 -12.54 -0.78
CA ILE A 151 -6.69 -13.80 -0.77
C ILE A 151 -6.23 -14.12 0.66
N LYS A 152 -5.67 -13.13 1.37
CA LYS A 152 -5.23 -13.26 2.77
C LYS A 152 -6.40 -13.63 3.71
N MET A 153 -7.55 -12.99 3.54
CA MET A 153 -8.74 -13.29 4.36
C MET A 153 -9.26 -14.72 4.15
N VAL A 154 -9.31 -15.19 2.89
CA VAL A 154 -9.72 -16.57 2.58
C VAL A 154 -8.71 -17.58 3.12
N SER A 155 -7.41 -17.34 2.93
CA SER A 155 -6.34 -18.20 3.46
C SER A 155 -6.39 -18.29 4.99
N SER A 156 -6.53 -17.14 5.67
CA SER A 156 -6.68 -17.08 7.11
C SER A 156 -7.87 -17.91 7.58
N PHE A 157 -9.04 -17.70 7.00
CA PHE A 157 -10.26 -18.44 7.34
C PHE A 157 -10.07 -19.96 7.22
N ILE A 158 -9.49 -20.43 6.12
CA ILE A 158 -9.25 -21.86 5.87
C ILE A 158 -8.32 -22.46 6.93
N PHE A 159 -7.19 -21.81 7.20
CA PHE A 159 -6.21 -22.32 8.18
C PHE A 159 -6.77 -22.35 9.60
N VAL A 160 -7.47 -21.29 10.02
CA VAL A 160 -8.10 -21.26 11.35
C VAL A 160 -9.21 -22.30 11.46
N PHE A 161 -10.04 -22.46 10.44
CA PHE A 161 -11.10 -23.47 10.40
C PHE A 161 -10.55 -24.89 10.58
N PHE A 162 -9.52 -25.26 9.82
CA PHE A 162 -8.89 -26.58 9.96
C PHE A 162 -8.17 -26.76 11.30
N GLY A 163 -7.53 -25.70 11.82
CA GLY A 163 -6.91 -25.74 13.15
C GLY A 163 -7.92 -25.97 14.27
N LEU A 164 -9.06 -25.28 14.24
CA LEU A 164 -10.12 -25.40 15.25
C LEU A 164 -10.85 -26.73 15.19
N THR A 165 -11.22 -27.20 14.00
CA THR A 165 -11.85 -28.52 13.82
C THR A 165 -10.94 -29.64 14.32
N LYS A 166 -9.63 -29.53 14.06
CA LYS A 166 -8.63 -30.48 14.58
C LYS A 166 -8.52 -30.42 16.09
N LEU A 167 -8.44 -29.23 16.68
CA LEU A 167 -8.40 -29.05 18.14
C LEU A 167 -9.66 -29.62 18.84
N TYR A 168 -10.83 -29.41 18.25
CA TYR A 168 -12.11 -29.95 18.74
C TYR A 168 -12.09 -31.49 18.74
N SER A 169 -11.62 -32.10 17.65
CA SER A 169 -11.54 -33.57 17.53
C SER A 169 -10.64 -34.23 18.58
N LEU A 170 -9.59 -33.53 19.03
CA LEU A 170 -8.61 -34.04 20.01
C LEU A 170 -9.04 -33.87 21.47
N THR A 171 -9.80 -32.82 21.78
CA THR A 171 -10.11 -32.42 23.15
C THR A 171 -11.53 -32.76 23.56
N GLY A 172 -12.41 -33.03 22.60
CA GLY A 172 -13.85 -33.20 22.85
C GLY A 172 -14.47 -31.94 23.47
N MET A 173 -13.84 -30.77 23.31
CA MET A 173 -14.31 -29.51 23.90
C MET A 173 -15.75 -29.22 23.48
N SER A 174 -16.53 -28.66 24.40
CA SER A 174 -17.90 -28.22 24.14
C SER A 174 -17.98 -27.33 22.89
N THR A 175 -19.02 -27.50 22.08
CA THR A 175 -19.32 -26.66 20.91
C THR A 175 -19.35 -25.17 21.26
N VAL A 176 -19.67 -24.82 22.51
CA VAL A 176 -19.65 -23.45 23.05
C VAL A 176 -18.24 -22.85 23.00
N PHE A 177 -17.19 -23.63 23.26
CA PHE A 177 -15.81 -23.16 23.25
C PHE A 177 -15.32 -22.88 21.83
N VAL A 178 -15.73 -23.71 20.87
CA VAL A 178 -15.43 -23.49 19.44
C VAL A 178 -16.12 -22.22 18.94
N ILE A 179 -17.38 -22.00 19.31
CA ILE A 179 -18.12 -20.78 18.96
C ILE A 179 -17.43 -19.56 19.57
N ALA A 180 -17.02 -19.63 20.85
CA ALA A 180 -16.30 -18.53 21.50
C ALA A 180 -15.00 -18.17 20.75
N LEU A 181 -14.22 -19.17 20.32
CA LEU A 181 -13.00 -18.97 19.55
C LEU A 181 -13.28 -18.31 18.19
N LEU A 182 -14.30 -18.79 17.46
CA LEU A 182 -14.74 -18.18 16.20
C LEU A 182 -15.19 -16.72 16.38
N THR A 183 -15.90 -16.41 17.47
CA THR A 183 -16.30 -15.03 17.76
C THR A 183 -15.10 -14.13 18.10
N ALA A 184 -14.11 -14.62 18.85
CA ALA A 184 -12.90 -13.89 19.16
C ALA A 184 -12.10 -13.55 17.89
N LEU A 185 -11.95 -14.53 16.98
CA LEU A 185 -11.34 -14.33 15.67
C LEU A 185 -12.10 -13.32 14.81
N ALA A 186 -13.44 -13.37 14.80
CA ALA A 186 -14.25 -12.40 14.07
C ALA A 186 -14.05 -10.97 14.60
N VAL A 187 -13.92 -10.81 15.93
CA VAL A 187 -13.63 -9.53 16.57
C VAL A 187 -12.23 -9.03 16.19
N GLU A 188 -11.22 -9.87 16.22
CA GLU A 188 -9.86 -9.50 15.79
C GLU A 188 -9.78 -9.10 14.32
N ILE A 189 -10.48 -9.83 13.44
CA ILE A 189 -10.58 -9.47 12.03
C ILE A 189 -11.25 -8.10 11.89
N LEU A 190 -12.32 -7.82 12.65
CA LEU A 190 -12.97 -6.50 12.67
C LEU A 190 -12.03 -5.39 13.14
N LEU A 191 -11.25 -5.64 14.20
CA LEU A 191 -10.27 -4.69 14.72
C LEU A 191 -9.15 -4.42 13.70
N LEU A 192 -8.65 -5.46 13.02
CA LEU A 192 -7.64 -5.31 11.96
C LEU A 192 -8.19 -4.55 10.76
N ILE A 193 -9.43 -4.81 10.34
CA ILE A 193 -10.09 -4.06 9.26
C ILE A 193 -10.22 -2.59 9.65
N ARG A 194 -10.61 -2.30 10.90
CA ARG A 194 -10.74 -0.94 11.41
C ARG A 194 -9.38 -0.24 11.47
N PHE A 195 -8.36 -0.90 11.98
CA PHE A 195 -6.99 -0.38 12.05
C PHE A 195 -6.43 -0.07 10.65
N GLN A 196 -6.64 -0.97 9.67
CA GLN A 196 -6.23 -0.73 8.29
C GLN A 196 -6.97 0.44 7.65
N LYS A 197 -8.27 0.59 7.92
CA LYS A 197 -9.04 1.75 7.43
C LYS A 197 -8.47 3.05 8.01
N MET A 198 -8.19 3.07 9.32
CA MET A 198 -7.54 4.21 9.98
C MET A 198 -6.17 4.54 9.37
N GLN A 199 -5.35 3.52 9.05
CA GLN A 199 -4.05 3.72 8.44
C GLN A 199 -4.15 4.28 7.01
N LYS A 200 -5.08 3.76 6.20
CA LYS A 200 -5.34 4.29 4.85
C LYS A 200 -5.85 5.73 4.88
N ASP A 201 -6.72 6.05 5.84
CA ASP A 201 -7.22 7.40 6.03
C ASP A 201 -6.08 8.34 6.45
N ASN A 202 -5.17 7.90 7.33
CA ASN A 202 -3.98 8.66 7.71
C ASN A 202 -3.02 8.90 6.54
N GLU A 203 -2.76 7.89 5.70
CA GLU A 203 -1.91 8.01 4.51
C GLU A 203 -2.52 8.99 3.49
N ALA A 204 -3.85 8.93 3.29
CA ALA A 204 -4.55 9.89 2.44
C ALA A 204 -4.38 11.32 2.97
N ILE A 205 -4.50 11.54 4.28
CA ILE A 205 -4.29 12.86 4.90
C ILE A 205 -2.85 13.33 4.70
N GLN A 206 -1.86 12.47 4.89
CA GLN A 206 -0.44 12.80 4.69
C GLN A 206 -0.12 13.16 3.24
N ASN A 207 -0.57 12.37 2.27
CA ASN A 207 -0.39 12.65 0.84
C ASN A 207 -1.02 13.99 0.44
N THR A 208 -2.17 14.33 1.03
CA THR A 208 -2.86 15.60 0.79
C THR A 208 -2.08 16.78 1.38
N ALA A 209 -1.52 16.61 2.58
CA ALA A 209 -0.69 17.61 3.24
C ALA A 209 0.62 17.87 2.48
N GLU A 210 1.27 16.82 1.96
CA GLU A 210 2.48 16.95 1.15
C GLU A 210 2.22 17.70 -0.15
N LEU A 211 1.12 17.38 -0.84
CA LEU A 211 0.73 18.08 -2.07
C LEU A 211 0.50 19.59 -1.82
N LEU A 212 -0.20 19.93 -0.73
CA LEU A 212 -0.41 21.32 -0.33
C LEU A 212 0.92 22.02 0.01
N TYR A 213 1.81 21.34 0.72
CA TYR A 213 3.14 21.87 1.03
C TYR A 213 3.96 22.16 -0.24
N GLN A 214 3.97 21.22 -1.20
CA GLN A 214 4.66 21.41 -2.48
C GLN A 214 4.07 22.57 -3.29
N GLN A 215 2.74 22.69 -3.33
CA GLN A 215 2.06 23.83 -3.96
C GLN A 215 2.50 25.16 -3.34
N ASN A 216 2.46 25.27 -2.01
CA ASN A 216 2.80 26.51 -1.31
C ASN A 216 4.27 26.90 -1.51
N LYS A 217 5.17 25.91 -1.53
CA LYS A 217 6.58 26.12 -1.86
C LYS A 217 6.77 26.67 -3.27
N LEU A 218 6.03 26.13 -4.24
CA LEU A 218 6.07 26.62 -5.62
C LEU A 218 5.51 28.04 -5.73
N LEU A 219 4.38 28.33 -5.08
CA LEU A 219 3.79 29.67 -5.01
C LEU A 219 4.78 30.67 -4.37
N SER A 220 5.46 30.28 -3.30
CA SER A 220 6.47 31.11 -2.63
C SER A 220 7.58 31.50 -3.62
N ASN A 221 8.12 30.51 -4.34
CA ASN A 221 9.13 30.76 -5.38
C ASN A 221 8.62 31.67 -6.51
N MET A 222 7.36 31.52 -6.95
CA MET A 222 6.76 32.40 -7.96
C MET A 222 6.61 33.83 -7.43
N THR A 223 6.24 34.01 -6.17
CA THR A 223 6.09 35.36 -5.59
C THR A 223 7.42 36.10 -5.44
N GLU A 224 8.55 35.38 -5.34
CA GLU A 224 9.89 35.98 -5.38
C GLU A 224 10.16 36.65 -6.73
N THR A 225 9.78 36.01 -7.84
CA THR A 225 10.02 36.53 -9.19
C THR A 225 9.01 37.60 -9.62
N MET A 226 7.84 37.68 -8.98
CA MET A 226 6.84 38.73 -9.23
C MET A 226 7.29 40.13 -8.79
N CYS A 227 8.31 40.24 -7.94
CA CYS A 227 8.86 41.52 -7.52
C CYS A 227 9.79 42.11 -8.61
N LYS A 228 9.32 43.13 -9.34
CA LYS A 228 10.07 43.80 -10.42
C LYS A 228 11.30 44.63 -9.96
N GLY A 229 11.68 44.55 -8.69
CA GLY A 229 12.81 45.29 -8.12
C GLY A 229 12.58 46.81 -7.97
N LYS A 230 13.57 47.52 -7.41
CA LYS A 230 13.44 48.95 -7.06
C LYS A 230 13.15 49.87 -8.25
N ALA A 231 13.63 49.49 -9.45
CA ALA A 231 13.48 50.30 -10.66
C ALA A 231 12.02 50.40 -11.14
N SER A 232 11.21 49.35 -10.97
CA SER A 232 9.81 49.31 -11.39
C SER A 232 8.82 49.39 -10.21
N CYS A 233 9.19 48.89 -9.03
CA CYS A 233 8.32 48.79 -7.84
C CYS A 233 8.57 49.90 -6.81
N GLY A 234 9.58 50.75 -7.02
CA GLY A 234 10.00 51.80 -6.10
C GLY A 234 10.53 51.26 -4.76
N VAL A 235 10.19 51.94 -3.66
CA VAL A 235 10.56 51.51 -2.30
C VAL A 235 9.74 50.29 -1.87
N CYS A 236 10.39 49.26 -1.33
CA CYS A 236 9.73 48.08 -0.81
C CYS A 236 8.86 48.45 0.41
N GLN A 237 7.58 48.05 0.38
CA GLN A 237 6.59 48.34 1.43
C GLN A 237 6.35 47.11 2.34
N GLY A 238 7.14 46.05 2.18
CA GLY A 238 6.96 44.79 2.92
C GLY A 238 5.55 44.25 2.78
N GLU A 239 4.93 43.89 3.91
CA GLU A 239 3.57 43.35 4.02
C GLU A 239 2.46 44.29 3.56
N ALA A 240 2.73 45.60 3.44
CA ALA A 240 1.73 46.57 3.00
C ALA A 240 1.47 46.52 1.48
N CYS A 241 2.25 45.76 0.71
CA CYS A 241 1.96 45.50 -0.71
C CYS A 241 1.42 44.08 -0.93
N MET A 242 0.58 43.89 -1.95
CA MET A 242 -0.14 42.62 -2.18
C MET A 242 0.77 41.39 -2.27
N ILE A 243 1.89 41.48 -3.01
CA ILE A 243 2.86 40.37 -3.10
C ILE A 243 3.61 40.15 -1.78
N GLY A 244 3.95 41.23 -1.06
CA GLY A 244 4.61 41.11 0.24
C GLY A 244 3.71 40.48 1.30
N TYR A 245 2.41 40.78 1.25
CA TYR A 245 1.39 40.12 2.07
C TYR A 245 1.28 38.63 1.76
N ILE A 246 1.21 38.25 0.47
CA ILE A 246 1.21 36.83 0.06
C ILE A 246 2.45 36.10 0.57
N LYS A 247 3.63 36.72 0.49
CA LYS A 247 4.88 36.11 1.01
C LYS A 247 4.80 35.81 2.50
N VAL A 248 4.16 36.67 3.29
CA VAL A 248 3.96 36.43 4.72
C VAL A 248 2.95 35.32 4.96
N LEU A 249 1.83 35.30 4.21
CA LEU A 249 0.88 34.19 4.26
C LEU A 249 1.56 32.84 4.00
N LEU A 250 2.31 32.74 2.90
CA LEU A 250 2.97 31.48 2.53
C LEU A 250 4.06 31.07 3.53
N LYS A 251 4.71 32.03 4.20
CA LYS A 251 5.73 31.77 5.23
C LYS A 251 5.15 31.38 6.58
N GLU A 252 3.95 31.86 6.92
CA GLU A 252 3.24 31.47 8.15
C GLU A 252 2.77 30.01 8.10
N GLN A 253 2.48 29.47 6.92
CA GLN A 253 2.14 28.04 6.74
C GLN A 253 3.28 27.10 7.17
N GLU A 254 4.55 27.51 6.98
CA GLU A 254 5.71 26.70 7.39
C GLU A 254 5.82 26.54 8.91
N LYS A 255 5.16 27.40 9.70
CA LYS A 255 5.25 27.43 11.16
C LYS A 255 4.06 26.79 11.89
N MET A 256 3.07 26.26 11.18
CA MET A 256 1.85 25.63 11.75
C MET A 256 1.06 26.49 12.78
N ASN A 257 1.22 27.82 12.78
CA ASN A 257 0.50 28.71 13.71
C ASN A 257 -0.70 29.35 13.01
N PHE A 258 -1.83 28.63 12.98
CA PHE A 258 -3.04 29.06 12.25
C PHE A 258 -4.11 29.76 13.12
N GLU A 259 -3.98 29.77 14.44
CA GLU A 259 -5.07 30.17 15.33
C GLU A 259 -5.31 31.70 15.45
N ASN A 260 -4.42 32.55 14.93
CA ASN A 260 -4.51 34.01 15.13
C ASN A 260 -4.35 34.82 13.83
N PHE A 261 -4.89 34.33 12.70
CA PHE A 261 -4.86 35.12 11.48
C PHE A 261 -6.04 36.11 11.42
N ASN A 262 -5.79 37.37 11.77
CA ASN A 262 -6.76 38.46 11.59
C ASN A 262 -6.86 38.82 10.10
N GLN A 263 -8.05 38.64 9.52
CA GLN A 263 -8.38 39.06 8.17
C GLN A 263 -8.02 40.55 7.98
N ARG A 264 -6.96 40.84 7.20
CA ARG A 264 -6.62 42.22 6.84
C ARG A 264 -7.57 42.72 5.75
N ASP A 265 -7.99 43.98 5.85
CA ASP A 265 -8.78 44.61 4.80
C ASP A 265 -7.90 44.81 3.55
N PHE A 266 -8.21 44.04 2.50
CA PHE A 266 -7.52 44.05 1.22
C PHE A 266 -7.52 45.42 0.53
N ALA A 267 -8.48 46.30 0.86
CA ALA A 267 -8.53 47.67 0.32
C ALA A 267 -7.33 48.52 0.77
N THR A 268 -6.64 48.12 1.85
CA THR A 268 -5.47 48.84 2.39
C THR A 268 -4.15 48.40 1.74
N LEU A 269 -4.14 47.32 0.95
CA LEU A 269 -2.92 46.80 0.31
C LEU A 269 -2.57 47.58 -0.96
N ILE A 270 -1.31 47.98 -1.06
CA ILE A 270 -0.80 48.72 -2.21
C ILE A 270 -0.65 47.75 -3.40
N ASN A 271 -1.42 47.99 -4.47
CA ASN A 271 -1.20 47.39 -5.78
C ASN A 271 -0.12 48.17 -6.54
N LYS A 272 0.91 47.48 -7.03
CA LYS A 272 2.08 48.10 -7.68
C LYS A 272 2.26 47.72 -9.15
N GLY A 273 1.25 47.12 -9.79
CA GLY A 273 1.33 46.73 -11.20
C GLY A 273 2.31 45.57 -11.43
N TYR A 274 1.92 44.39 -10.98
CA TYR A 274 2.72 43.15 -11.07
C TYR A 274 2.71 42.59 -12.51
N GLY A 275 3.54 41.59 -12.80
CA GLY A 275 3.47 40.91 -14.09
C GLY A 275 2.20 40.06 -14.17
N GLU A 276 1.19 40.52 -14.90
CA GLU A 276 -0.12 39.88 -14.97
C GLU A 276 -0.03 38.41 -15.40
N ASP A 277 0.85 38.09 -16.35
CA ASP A 277 1.08 36.70 -16.79
C ASP A 277 1.55 35.78 -15.64
N MET A 278 2.47 36.25 -14.80
CA MET A 278 2.99 35.46 -13.69
C MET A 278 1.94 35.26 -12.58
N VAL A 279 1.14 36.31 -12.34
CA VAL A 279 0.05 36.26 -11.37
C VAL A 279 -1.05 35.33 -11.86
N LEU A 280 -1.33 35.33 -13.17
CA LEU A 280 -2.27 34.41 -13.81
C LEU A 280 -1.80 32.96 -13.71
N ASP A 281 -0.49 32.69 -13.85
CA ASP A 281 0.08 31.35 -13.66
C ASP A 281 0.00 30.86 -12.21
N ALA A 282 0.20 31.75 -11.24
CA ALA A 282 0.07 31.39 -9.83
C ALA A 282 -1.39 31.12 -9.45
N LEU A 283 -2.32 31.93 -9.98
CA LEU A 283 -3.75 31.72 -9.79
C LEU A 283 -4.19 30.41 -10.47
N SER A 284 -3.74 30.12 -11.69
CA SER A 284 -4.08 28.89 -12.40
C SER A 284 -3.60 27.64 -11.67
N LEU A 285 -2.42 27.68 -11.05
CA LEU A 285 -1.91 26.59 -10.19
C LEU A 285 -2.84 26.33 -8.99
N ILE A 286 -3.38 27.38 -8.37
CA ILE A 286 -4.34 27.25 -7.25
C ILE A 286 -5.64 26.62 -7.75
N ILE A 287 -6.20 27.17 -8.83
CA ILE A 287 -7.47 26.70 -9.40
C ILE A 287 -7.37 25.26 -9.91
N TYR A 288 -6.26 24.91 -10.57
CA TYR A 288 -5.99 23.57 -11.04
C TYR A 288 -6.05 22.54 -9.89
N ASN A 289 -5.37 22.82 -8.78
CA ASN A 289 -5.40 21.93 -7.62
C ASN A 289 -6.76 21.92 -6.93
N TYR A 290 -7.49 23.05 -6.93
CA TYR A 290 -8.84 23.12 -6.38
C TYR A 290 -9.81 22.22 -7.15
N VAL A 291 -9.79 22.26 -8.48
CA VAL A 291 -10.64 21.43 -9.34
C VAL A 291 -10.20 19.97 -9.28
N ARG A 292 -8.89 19.70 -9.34
CA ARG A 292 -8.36 18.32 -9.41
C ARG A 292 -8.53 17.55 -8.11
N TYR A 293 -8.43 18.21 -6.95
CA TYR A 293 -8.40 17.57 -5.63
C TYR A 293 -9.55 17.99 -4.71
N ASP A 294 -10.55 18.72 -5.21
CA ASP A 294 -11.69 19.22 -4.44
C ASP A 294 -11.31 20.09 -3.22
N PHE A 295 -10.14 20.74 -3.26
CA PHE A 295 -9.63 21.54 -2.13
C PHE A 295 -10.50 22.75 -1.77
N TRP A 296 -11.38 23.18 -2.68
CA TRP A 296 -12.36 24.23 -2.42
C TRP A 296 -13.38 23.85 -1.34
N LYS A 297 -13.64 22.54 -1.08
CA LYS A 297 -14.58 22.07 -0.05
C LYS A 297 -14.05 22.20 1.38
N ASN A 298 -12.74 22.00 1.55
CA ASN A 298 -12.02 22.17 2.81
C ASN A 298 -11.09 23.37 2.70
N GLU A 299 -11.67 24.52 2.35
CA GLU A 299 -10.92 25.73 2.06
C GLU A 299 -10.10 26.15 3.30
N ASN A 300 -8.80 25.81 3.30
CA ASN A 300 -7.90 26.29 4.33
C ASN A 300 -7.86 27.82 4.21
N SER A 301 -8.08 28.53 5.32
CA SER A 301 -8.30 29.99 5.34
C SER A 301 -7.23 30.74 4.55
N LEU A 302 -6.01 30.22 4.53
CA LEU A 302 -4.86 30.85 3.90
C LEU A 302 -4.80 30.74 2.37
N ASN A 303 -5.08 29.57 1.78
CA ASN A 303 -5.09 29.43 0.31
C ASN A 303 -6.25 30.24 -0.31
N LYS A 304 -7.36 30.35 0.43
CA LYS A 304 -8.46 31.27 0.12
C LYS A 304 -7.96 32.72 0.05
N GLU A 305 -7.21 33.17 1.06
CA GLU A 305 -6.70 34.54 1.05
C GLU A 305 -5.65 34.79 -0.04
N VAL A 306 -4.71 33.86 -0.27
CA VAL A 306 -3.74 33.97 -1.37
C VAL A 306 -4.44 34.06 -2.72
N ARG A 307 -5.46 33.23 -2.96
CA ARG A 307 -6.29 33.28 -4.16
C ARG A 307 -6.94 34.66 -4.32
N ARG A 308 -7.62 35.16 -3.28
CA ARG A 308 -8.32 36.45 -3.30
C ARG A 308 -7.39 37.63 -3.62
N VAL A 309 -6.15 37.59 -3.13
CA VAL A 309 -5.16 38.63 -3.45
C VAL A 309 -4.78 38.56 -4.93
N PHE A 310 -4.52 37.37 -5.49
CA PHE A 310 -4.25 37.23 -6.92
C PHE A 310 -5.44 37.63 -7.80
N GLU A 311 -6.67 37.29 -7.40
CA GLU A 311 -7.88 37.74 -8.08
C GLU A 311 -8.00 39.25 -8.12
N ARG A 312 -7.74 39.94 -6.99
CA ARG A 312 -7.74 41.40 -6.94
C ARG A 312 -6.65 42.03 -7.81
N ILE A 313 -5.47 41.41 -7.89
CA ILE A 313 -4.41 41.90 -8.78
C ILE A 313 -4.85 41.85 -10.25
N LEU A 314 -5.53 40.78 -10.67
CA LEU A 314 -5.90 40.54 -12.08
C LEU A 314 -7.24 41.18 -12.49
N PHE A 315 -8.21 41.22 -11.59
CA PHE A 315 -9.61 41.54 -11.91
C PHE A 315 -10.19 42.68 -11.09
N ASP A 316 -9.40 43.27 -10.18
CA ASP A 316 -9.81 44.32 -9.24
C ASP A 316 -10.99 43.92 -8.31
N LYS A 317 -11.26 42.61 -8.24
CA LYS A 317 -12.28 42.00 -7.36
C LYS A 317 -11.89 40.58 -7.01
N SER A 318 -12.47 40.07 -5.91
CA SER A 318 -12.37 38.67 -5.52
C SER A 318 -13.69 37.93 -5.77
N PHE A 319 -13.62 36.64 -6.01
CA PHE A 319 -14.77 35.78 -6.29
C PHE A 319 -15.01 34.80 -5.14
N ASP A 320 -16.29 34.51 -4.89
CA ASP A 320 -16.66 33.38 -4.04
C ASP A 320 -16.65 32.13 -4.90
N TYR A 321 -15.67 31.26 -4.67
CA TYR A 321 -15.36 30.15 -5.57
C TYR A 321 -16.10 28.89 -5.10
N ASP A 322 -16.95 28.36 -5.96
CA ASP A 322 -17.83 27.21 -5.69
C ASP A 322 -17.35 25.91 -6.37
N GLY A 323 -16.14 25.91 -6.93
CA GLY A 323 -15.58 24.79 -7.67
C GLY A 323 -15.61 24.96 -9.19
N ASP A 324 -16.32 25.96 -9.73
CA ASP A 324 -16.35 26.23 -11.17
C ASP A 324 -15.38 27.36 -11.58
N TYR A 325 -14.30 26.99 -12.27
CA TYR A 325 -13.31 27.94 -12.78
C TYR A 325 -13.87 28.91 -13.84
N LYS A 326 -15.05 28.64 -14.40
CA LYS A 326 -15.71 29.53 -15.38
C LYS A 326 -16.19 30.85 -14.78
N ILE A 327 -16.15 30.99 -13.45
CA ILE A 327 -16.40 32.25 -12.75
C ILE A 327 -15.38 33.34 -13.13
N TYR A 328 -14.17 32.94 -13.54
CA TYR A 328 -13.16 33.87 -14.03
C TYR A 328 -13.47 34.31 -15.47
N PRO A 329 -13.27 35.60 -15.81
CA PRO A 329 -13.40 36.07 -17.19
C PRO A 329 -12.59 35.19 -18.14
N LYS A 330 -13.10 34.90 -19.35
CA LYS A 330 -12.49 33.94 -20.30
C LYS A 330 -11.01 34.25 -20.60
N THR A 331 -10.11 33.71 -19.80
CA THR A 331 -8.67 33.61 -20.03
C THR A 331 -8.35 32.18 -20.44
N SER A 332 -7.68 32.03 -21.59
CA SER A 332 -7.35 30.73 -22.17
C SER A 332 -6.47 29.84 -21.28
N ARG A 333 -5.81 30.40 -20.24
CA ARG A 333 -4.97 29.64 -19.30
C ARG A 333 -5.75 28.86 -18.24
N PHE A 334 -7.06 29.10 -18.07
CA PHE A 334 -7.90 28.33 -17.13
C PHE A 334 -8.72 27.20 -17.80
N GLN A 335 -8.75 27.14 -19.14
CA GLN A 335 -9.47 26.11 -19.93
C GLN A 335 -8.57 24.92 -20.23
#